data_AF-A0A5Q4SBH4-F1
#
_entry.id   AF-A0A5Q4SBH4-F1
#
_cell.length_a   1.000
_cell.length_b   1.000
_cell.length_c   1.000
_cell.angle_alpha   90.00
_cell.angle_beta   90.00
_cell.angle_gamma   90.00
#
_symmetry.space_group_name_H-M   'P 1'
#
loop_
_entity.id
_entity.type
_entity.pdbx_description
1 polymer ?
#
loop_
_entity_poly.entity_id
_entity_poly.type
_entity_poly.pdbx_seq_one_letter_code
_entity_poly.pdbx_strand_id
1 'polypeptide(L)' 'MMSRFQFVDDHRYAFEVKRLCEVLGLNRSSYYKWRAGREARDARQRADKRLAARIR' A
#
# COMPACT_ATOMS: atom_id res chain seq x y z
N MET A 1 -10.14 5.66 1.38
CA MET A 1 -8.96 6.45 1.79
C MET A 1 -7.69 5.74 1.32
N MET A 2 -6.82 6.40 0.57
CA MET A 2 -5.54 5.81 0.12
C MET A 2 -4.44 6.09 1.14
N SER A 3 -3.66 5.08 1.52
CA SER A 3 -2.54 5.25 2.46
C SER A 3 -1.36 5.95 1.78
N ARG A 4 -0.52 6.66 2.54
CA ARG A 4 0.72 7.28 2.02
C ARG A 4 1.63 6.26 1.31
N PHE A 5 1.69 5.03 1.81
CA PHE A 5 2.49 3.97 1.17
C PHE A 5 1.89 3.49 -0.16
N GLN A 6 0.55 3.46 -0.27
CA GLN A 6 -0.13 3.15 -1.52
C GLN A 6 0.20 4.22 -2.58
N PHE A 7 0.17 5.50 -2.20
CA PHE A 7 0.58 6.58 -3.09
C PHE A 7 2.03 6.43 -3.59
N VAL A 8 2.98 6.09 -2.71
CA VAL A 8 4.37 5.85 -3.10
C VAL A 8 4.46 4.70 -4.11
N ASP A 9 3.74 3.61 -3.86
CA ASP A 9 3.77 2.42 -4.73
C ASP A 9 3.19 2.69 -6.12
N ASP A 10 2.12 3.49 -6.19
CA ASP A 10 1.44 3.86 -7.44
C ASP A 10 2.32 4.77 -8.33
N HIS A 11 3.19 5.59 -7.72
CA HIS A 11 4.01 6.57 -8.44
C HIS A 11 5.48 6.17 -8.56
N ARG A 12 5.90 5.01 -8.03
CA ARG A 12 7.30 4.57 -7.99
C ARG A 12 7.97 4.38 -9.36
N TYR A 13 7.17 4.27 -10.41
CA TYR A 13 7.65 4.11 -11.79
C TYR A 13 7.89 5.46 -12.49
N ALA A 14 7.24 6.53 -12.01
CA ALA A 14 7.40 7.88 -12.52
C ALA A 14 8.43 8.68 -11.71
N PHE A 15 8.61 8.36 -10.42
CA PHE A 15 9.54 9.06 -9.53
C PHE A 15 10.31 8.10 -8.63
N GLU A 16 11.51 8.52 -8.24
CA GLU A 16 12.31 7.76 -7.28
C GLU A 16 11.58 7.62 -5.94
N VAL A 17 11.54 6.38 -5.43
CA VAL A 17 10.97 6.05 -4.12
C VAL A 17 11.57 6.90 -3.01
N LYS A 18 12.87 7.21 -3.08
CA LYS A 18 13.55 8.07 -2.09
C LYS A 18 12.90 9.44 -2.01
N ARG A 19 12.72 10.12 -3.15
CA ARG A 19 12.08 11.44 -3.24
C ARG A 19 10.64 11.40 -2.73
N LEU A 20 9.88 10.38 -3.14
CA LEU A 20 8.49 10.20 -2.69
C LEU A 20 8.41 10.01 -1.16
N CYS A 21 9.29 9.19 -0.59
CA CYS A 21 9.34 8.98 0.85
C CYS A 21 9.73 10.26 1.62
N GLU A 22 10.70 11.03 1.12
CA GLU A 22 11.13 12.29 1.75
C GLU A 22 10.01 13.33 1.79
N VAL A 23 9.34 13.56 0.65
CA VAL A 23 8.22 14.51 0.54
C VAL A 23 7.06 14.14 1.46
N LEU A 24 6.81 12.85 1.69
CA LEU A 24 5.69 12.35 2.50
C LEU A 24 6.06 12.09 3.97
N GLY A 25 7.29 12.38 4.38
CA GLY A 25 7.78 12.10 5.73
C GLY A 25 7.72 10.61 6.09
N LEU A 26 8.10 9.73 5.15
CA LEU A 26 8.11 8.28 5.32
C LEU A 26 9.53 7.76 5.42
N ASN A 27 9.73 6.77 6.29
CA ASN A 27 10.96 5.98 6.26
C ASN A 27 10.93 4.98 5.09
N ARG A 28 11.98 4.97 4.27
CA ARG A 28 12.15 4.03 3.14
C ARG A 28 12.04 2.56 3.56
N SER A 29 12.60 2.19 4.71
CA SER A 29 12.51 0.82 5.23
C SER A 29 11.07 0.43 5.57
N SER A 30 10.29 1.35 6.13
CA SER A 30 8.85 1.14 6.39
C SER A 30 8.06 0.96 5.11
N TYR A 31 8.40 1.69 4.04
CA TYR A 31 7.80 1.48 2.72
C TYR A 31 8.08 0.06 2.19
N TYR A 32 9.32 -0.42 2.23
CA TYR A 32 9.62 -1.77 1.75
C TYR A 32 9.00 -2.86 2.62
N LYS A 33 8.96 -2.68 3.95
CA LYS A 33 8.21 -3.56 4.86
C LYS A 33 6.73 -3.60 4.52
N TRP A 34 6.13 -2.44 4.29
CA TRP A 34 4.74 -2.34 3.86
C TRP A 34 4.56 -3.08 2.52
N ARG A 35 5.40 -2.80 1.52
CA ARG A 35 5.29 -3.37 0.17
C ARG A 35 5.40 -4.90 0.17
N ALA A 36 6.30 -5.47 0.97
CA ALA A 36 6.42 -6.92 1.14
C ALA A 36 5.11 -7.58 1.62
N GLY A 37 4.34 -6.89 2.47
CA GLY A 37 3.04 -7.36 2.95
C GLY A 37 1.83 -6.91 2.12
N ARG A 38 2.03 -6.24 0.97
CA ARG A 38 0.93 -5.66 0.17
C ARG A 38 0.01 -6.72 -0.37
N GLU A 39 0.56 -7.74 -1.01
CA GLU A 39 -0.23 -8.79 -1.65
C GLU A 39 -1.10 -9.55 -0.63
N ALA A 40 -0.53 -9.91 0.52
CA ALA A 40 -1.28 -10.54 1.61
C ALA A 40 -2.41 -9.64 2.14
N ARG A 41 -2.17 -8.32 2.27
CA ARG A 41 -3.22 -7.36 2.65
C ARG A 41 -4.32 -7.27 1.59
N ASP A 42 -3.97 -7.23 0.31
CA ASP A 42 -4.93 -7.17 -0.79
C ASP A 42 -5.79 -8.44 -0.87
N ALA A 43 -5.17 -9.61 -0.66
CA ALA A 43 -5.87 -10.89 -0.60
C ALA A 43 -6.88 -10.92 0.55
N ARG A 44 -6.48 -10.49 1.76
CA ARG A 44 -7.40 -10.36 2.91
C ARG A 44 -8.55 -9.39 2.62
N GLN A 45 -8.26 -8.21 2.08
CA GLN A 45 -9.29 -7.24 1.73
C GLN A 45 -10.31 -7.77 0.72
N ARG A 46 -9.86 -8.57 -0.26
CA ARG A 46 -10.76 -9.25 -1.20
C ARG A 46 -11.60 -10.31 -0.51
N ALA A 47 -11.02 -11.12 0.37
CA ALA A 47 -11.74 -12.12 1.15
C ALA A 47 -12.81 -11.47 2.03
N ASP A 48 -12.47 -10.39 2.75
CA ASP A 48 -13.38 -9.63 3.60
C ASP A 48 -14.54 -9.05 2.79
N LYS A 49 -14.28 -8.49 1.60
CA LYS A 49 -15.33 -8.00 0.70
C LYS A 49 -16.27 -9.12 0.24
N ARG A 50 -15.74 -10.30 -0.08
CA ARG A 50 -16.55 -11.48 -0.44
C ARG A 50 -17.40 -11.95 0.73
N LEU A 51 -16.84 -11.97 1.93
CA LEU A 51 -17.55 -12.35 3.14
C LEU A 51 -18.68 -11.36 3.46
N ALA A 52 -18.38 -10.06 3.43
CA ALA A 52 -19.36 -8.99 3.67
C ALA A 52 -20.51 -9.00 2.65
N ALA A 53 -20.22 -9.34 1.38
CA ALA A 53 -21.24 -9.48 0.35
C ALA A 53 -22.15 -10.70 0.55
N ARG A 54 -21.70 -11.75 1.26
CA ARG A 54 -22.49 -12.96 1.53
C ARG A 54 -23.41 -12.82 2.76
N ILE A 55 -23.05 -11.96 3.71
CA ILE A 55 -23.79 -11.77 4.96
C ILE A 55 -24.87 -10.68 4.82
N ARG A 56 -24.83 -9.90 3.72
CA ARG A 56 -25.87 -8.92 3.37
C ARG A 56 -27.02 -9.61 2.64
#